data_AF-A0A1M3DE01-F1
#
_entry.id   AF-A0A1M3DE01-F1
#
_cell.length_a   1.000
_cell.length_b   1.000
_cell.length_c   1.000
_cell.angle_alpha   90.00
_cell.angle_beta   90.00
_cell.angle_gamma   90.00
#
_symmetry.space_group_name_H-M   'P 1'
#
loop_
_entity.id
_entity.type
_entity.pdbx_description
1 polymer ?
#
loop_
_entity_poly.entity_id
_entity_poly.type
_entity_poly.pdbx_seq_one_letter_code
_entity_poly.pdbx_strand_id
1 'polypeptide(L)'
;MILPLLLAAVQAPPAQHDVVVAALHRLRIATQVEGGKVKACQARVSSGDAEIDRTACEATVACFNGGVTQPEPLADCVEVKVAAFVRKRDGQ
;
A
#
# COMPACT_ATOMS: atom_id res chain seq x y z
N MET A 1 -24.23 29.00 -52.44
CA MET A 1 -23.42 29.76 -51.46
C MET A 1 -23.22 28.89 -50.24
N ILE A 2 -21.97 28.69 -49.84
CA ILE A 2 -21.54 27.79 -48.76
C ILE A 2 -21.46 28.63 -47.48
N LEU A 3 -22.12 28.22 -46.39
CA LEU A 3 -22.00 28.87 -45.08
C LEU A 3 -21.56 27.81 -44.05
N PRO A 4 -20.49 28.05 -43.27
CA PRO A 4 -19.67 26.99 -42.71
C PRO A 4 -20.21 26.45 -41.38
N LEU A 5 -20.02 25.14 -41.16
CA LEU A 5 -20.09 24.52 -39.85
C LEU A 5 -19.01 25.13 -38.94
N LEU A 6 -19.42 25.88 -37.93
CA LEU A 6 -18.55 26.28 -36.83
C LEU A 6 -18.32 25.05 -35.93
N LEU A 7 -17.13 24.46 -36.05
CA LEU A 7 -16.61 23.49 -35.08
C LEU A 7 -16.49 24.18 -33.72
N ALA A 8 -17.35 23.82 -32.77
CA ALA A 8 -17.13 24.10 -31.36
C ALA A 8 -15.95 23.25 -30.89
N ALA A 9 -14.80 23.88 -30.66
CA ALA A 9 -13.66 23.23 -30.02
C ALA A 9 -14.07 22.90 -28.58
N VAL A 10 -14.25 21.60 -28.30
CA VAL A 10 -14.43 21.11 -26.93
C VAL A 10 -13.12 21.34 -26.20
N GLN A 11 -13.09 22.35 -25.33
CA GLN A 11 -11.94 22.58 -24.46
C GLN A 11 -11.94 21.45 -23.44
N ALA A 12 -10.96 20.54 -23.54
CA ALA A 12 -10.75 19.54 -22.50
C ALA A 12 -10.45 20.27 -21.19
N PRO A 13 -11.14 19.95 -20.07
CA PRO A 13 -10.87 20.59 -18.80
C PRO A 13 -9.41 20.36 -18.40
N PRO A 14 -8.74 21.36 -17.78
CA PRO A 14 -7.38 21.20 -17.31
C PRO A 14 -7.32 20.02 -16.34
N ALA A 15 -6.30 19.16 -16.50
CA ALA A 15 -6.06 18.04 -15.59
C ALA A 15 -5.92 18.56 -14.16
N GLN A 16 -6.98 18.36 -13.36
CA GLN A 16 -6.95 18.64 -11.94
C GLN A 16 -6.00 17.62 -11.31
N HIS A 17 -4.84 18.10 -10.87
CA HIS A 17 -3.95 17.30 -10.04
C HIS A 17 -4.58 17.28 -8.66
N ASP A 18 -5.48 16.33 -8.43
CA ASP A 18 -6.04 16.11 -7.10
C ASP A 18 -4.90 15.68 -6.18
N VAL A 19 -4.51 16.59 -5.27
CA VAL A 19 -3.57 16.24 -4.20
C VAL A 19 -4.33 15.40 -3.18
N VAL A 20 -4.25 14.08 -3.32
CA VAL A 20 -4.84 13.13 -2.38
C VAL A 20 -3.93 13.03 -1.15
N VAL A 21 -4.28 13.74 -0.08
CA VAL A 21 -3.65 13.56 1.24
C VAL A 21 -4.38 12.44 1.97
N ALA A 22 -3.88 11.21 1.86
CA ALA A 22 -4.40 10.09 2.63
C ALA A 22 -3.75 10.07 4.04
N ALA A 23 -4.57 10.21 5.08
CA ALA A 23 -4.12 9.99 6.46
C ALA A 23 -4.17 8.50 6.78
N LEU A 24 -3.01 7.84 6.87
CA LEU A 24 -2.93 6.44 7.30
C LEU A 24 -3.02 6.33 8.83
N HIS A 25 -3.73 5.30 9.29
CA HIS A 25 -3.77 4.93 10.70
C HIS A 25 -2.60 4.01 11.08
N ARG A 26 -2.34 3.91 12.39
CA ARG A 26 -1.40 2.92 12.91
C ARG A 26 -1.93 1.51 12.63
N LEU A 27 -1.27 0.80 11.73
CA LEU A 27 -1.50 -0.61 11.48
C LEU A 27 -1.11 -1.47 12.69
N ARG A 28 -1.96 -2.41 13.07
CA ARG A 28 -1.61 -3.48 14.02
C ARG A 28 -1.90 -4.82 13.38
N ILE A 29 -0.88 -5.66 13.28
CA ILE A 29 -0.99 -7.01 12.72
C ILE A 29 -1.04 -8.03 13.85
N ALA A 30 -1.85 -9.06 13.67
CA ALA A 30 -1.77 -10.28 14.45
C ALA A 30 -1.40 -11.46 13.56
N THR A 31 -0.51 -12.28 14.08
CA THR A 31 -0.03 -13.50 13.44
C THR A 31 -0.44 -14.72 14.24
N GLN A 32 -0.74 -15.81 13.54
CA GLN A 32 -0.84 -17.13 14.11
C GLN A 32 0.44 -17.90 13.76
N VAL A 33 1.19 -18.29 14.79
CA VAL A 33 2.44 -19.03 14.66
C VAL A 33 2.20 -20.49 15.01
N GLU A 34 2.57 -21.39 14.10
CA GLU A 34 2.46 -22.84 14.28
C GLU A 34 3.72 -23.51 13.74
N GLY A 35 4.33 -24.40 14.53
CA GLY A 35 5.58 -25.07 14.15
C GLY A 35 6.74 -24.09 13.88
N GLY A 36 6.78 -22.96 14.60
CA GLY A 36 7.80 -21.92 14.43
C GLY A 36 7.66 -21.08 13.15
N LYS A 37 6.51 -21.16 12.46
CA LYS A 37 6.23 -20.37 11.25
C LYS A 37 4.91 -19.62 11.37
N VAL A 38 4.82 -18.44 10.79
CA VAL A 38 3.54 -17.75 10.60
C VAL A 38 2.72 -18.50 9.57
N LYS A 39 1.50 -18.92 9.95
CA LYS A 39 0.52 -19.61 9.11
C LYS A 39 -0.65 -18.73 8.71
N ALA A 40 -0.99 -17.77 9.56
CA ALA A 40 -2.02 -16.78 9.27
C ALA A 40 -1.55 -15.40 9.72
N CYS A 41 -2.02 -14.38 9.00
CA CYS A 41 -1.76 -12.99 9.30
C CYS A 41 -3.01 -12.17 9.00
N GLN A 42 -3.39 -11.28 9.92
CA GLN A 42 -4.50 -10.36 9.72
C GLN A 42 -4.23 -9.00 10.38
N ALA A 43 -4.77 -7.94 9.80
CA ALA A 43 -4.84 -6.65 10.47
C ALA A 43 -5.87 -6.70 11.62
N ARG A 44 -5.43 -6.41 12.84
CA ARG A 44 -6.32 -6.11 13.99
C ARG A 44 -6.78 -4.66 13.99
N VAL A 45 -5.93 -3.76 13.50
CA VAL A 45 -6.25 -2.36 13.23
C VAL A 45 -5.75 -2.07 11.83
N SER A 46 -6.65 -1.70 10.92
CA SER A 46 -6.32 -1.37 9.53
C SER A 46 -5.60 -0.02 9.45
N SER A 47 -4.69 0.12 8.49
CA SER A 47 -4.09 1.42 8.14
C SER A 47 -5.07 2.36 7.42
N GLY A 48 -6.24 1.86 6.98
CA GLY A 48 -7.13 2.55 6.07
C GLY A 48 -6.84 2.23 4.59
N ASP A 49 -5.78 1.47 4.31
CA ASP A 49 -5.39 1.04 2.97
C ASP A 49 -5.23 -0.49 2.94
N ALA A 50 -6.13 -1.15 2.20
CA ALA A 50 -6.18 -2.61 2.15
C ALA A 50 -4.95 -3.25 1.45
N GLU A 51 -4.29 -2.53 0.56
CA GLU A 51 -3.07 -3.02 -0.09
C GLU A 51 -1.89 -2.92 0.85
N ILE A 52 -1.73 -1.80 1.57
CA ILE A 52 -0.70 -1.65 2.60
C ILE A 52 -0.88 -2.70 3.70
N ASP A 53 -2.11 -2.92 4.17
CA ASP A 53 -2.41 -3.93 5.19
C ASP A 53 -2.00 -5.34 4.73
N ARG A 54 -2.32 -5.67 3.47
CA ARG A 54 -1.95 -6.96 2.87
C ARG A 54 -0.44 -7.11 2.73
N THR A 55 0.23 -6.10 2.16
CA THR A 55 1.68 -6.10 1.98
C THR A 55 2.41 -6.21 3.31
N ALA A 56 1.96 -5.51 4.34
CA ALA A 56 2.55 -5.62 5.67
C ALA A 56 2.37 -7.03 6.26
N CYS A 57 1.24 -7.68 5.99
CA CYS A 57 1.03 -9.08 6.38
C CYS A 57 1.96 -10.04 5.63
N GLU A 58 2.05 -9.92 4.31
CA GLU A 58 2.95 -10.73 3.47
C GLU A 58 4.42 -10.53 3.86
N ALA A 59 4.81 -9.28 4.13
CA ALA A 59 6.14 -8.93 4.62
C ALA A 59 6.41 -9.57 5.99
N THR A 60 5.44 -9.53 6.91
CA THR A 60 5.57 -10.17 8.24
C THR A 60 5.79 -11.67 8.11
N VAL A 61 5.01 -12.34 7.26
CA VAL A 61 5.16 -13.78 6.98
C VAL A 61 6.56 -14.06 6.40
N ALA A 62 7.00 -13.28 5.41
CA ALA A 62 8.28 -13.47 4.76
C ALA A 62 9.47 -13.24 5.70
N CYS A 63 9.46 -12.17 6.49
CA CYS A 63 10.52 -11.84 7.44
C CYS A 63 10.62 -12.88 8.57
N PHE A 64 9.48 -13.21 9.20
CA PHE A 64 9.43 -14.18 10.29
C PHE A 64 9.86 -15.57 9.83
N ASN A 65 9.27 -16.06 8.73
CA ASN A 65 9.59 -17.39 8.22
C ASN A 65 10.99 -17.46 7.59
N GLY A 66 11.60 -16.30 7.27
CA GLY A 66 13.00 -16.14 6.89
C GLY A 66 13.98 -16.13 8.08
N GLY A 67 13.49 -16.22 9.31
CA GLY A 67 14.30 -16.33 10.54
C GLY A 67 14.39 -15.06 11.39
N VAL A 68 13.78 -13.95 10.96
CA VAL A 68 13.76 -12.70 11.73
C VAL A 68 12.60 -12.74 12.73
N THR A 69 12.86 -13.24 13.93
CA THR A 69 11.82 -13.52 14.94
C THR A 69 11.82 -12.56 16.13
N GLN A 70 12.87 -11.74 16.29
CA GLN A 70 12.96 -10.74 17.34
C GLN A 70 12.09 -9.52 17.01
N PRO A 71 11.38 -8.91 17.99
CA PRO A 71 10.37 -7.88 17.71
C PRO A 71 10.88 -6.67 16.91
N GLU A 72 11.98 -6.05 17.35
CA GLU A 72 12.54 -4.86 16.68
C GLU A 72 13.10 -5.20 15.30
N PRO A 73 13.98 -6.22 15.13
CA PRO A 73 14.44 -6.63 13.80
C PRO A 73 13.32 -7.04 12.84
N LEU A 74 12.25 -7.66 13.35
CA LEU A 74 11.09 -8.03 12.55
C LEU A 74 10.35 -6.79 12.06
N ALA A 75 10.14 -5.80 12.93
CA ALA A 75 9.52 -4.53 12.55
C ALA A 75 10.33 -3.83 11.45
N ASP A 76 11.65 -3.74 11.61
CA ASP A 76 12.55 -3.13 10.61
C ASP A 76 12.47 -3.86 9.25
N CYS A 77 12.51 -5.20 9.28
CA CYS A 77 12.39 -6.01 8.06
C CYS A 77 11.05 -5.78 7.34
N VAL A 78 9.95 -5.68 8.09
CA VAL A 78 8.62 -5.41 7.54
C VAL A 78 8.54 -4.00 6.98
N GLU A 79 9.04 -3.00 7.71
CA GLU A 79 9.03 -1.60 7.30
C GLU A 79 9.75 -1.40 5.96
N VAL A 80 10.94 -1.99 5.79
CA VAL A 80 11.70 -1.90 4.52
C VAL A 80 10.86 -2.42 3.34
N LYS A 81 10.15 -3.53 3.52
CA LYS A 81 9.33 -4.15 2.46
C LYS A 81 8.08 -3.33 2.15
N VAL A 82 7.38 -2.84 3.17
CA VAL A 82 6.19 -2.00 3.00
C VAL A 82 6.57 -0.66 2.37
N ALA A 83 7.65 -0.03 2.82
CA ALA A 83 8.14 1.22 2.24
C ALA A 83 8.55 1.04 0.77
N ALA A 84 9.16 -0.10 0.41
CA ALA A 84 9.47 -0.40 -0.98
C ALA A 84 8.21 -0.57 -1.85
N PHE A 85 7.16 -1.20 -1.32
CA PHE A 85 5.87 -1.28 -2.00
C PHE A 85 5.24 0.09 -2.21
N VAL A 86 5.18 0.93 -1.17
CA VAL A 86 4.60 2.28 -1.26
C VAL A 86 5.34 3.13 -2.29
N ARG A 87 6.69 3.14 -2.27
CA ARG A 87 7.48 3.85 -3.29
C ARG A 87 7.15 3.39 -4.69
N LYS A 88 7.16 2.07 -4.93
CA LYS A 88 6.82 1.49 -6.24
C LYS A 88 5.41 1.87 -6.70
N ARG A 89 4.42 1.84 -5.80
CA ARG A 89 3.04 2.21 -6.10
C ARG A 89 2.91 3.69 -6.46
N ASP A 90 3.64 4.54 -5.75
CA ASP A 90 3.60 6.00 -5.91
C ASP A 90 4.52 6.48 -7.05
N GLY A 91 5.18 5.56 -7.77
CA GLY A 91 6.07 5.85 -8.90
C GLY A 91 7.44 6.41 -8.53
N GLN A 92 7.90 6.16 -7.30
CA GLN A 92 9.18 6.60 -6.73
C GLN A 92 10.25 5.49 -6.74
#